data_AF-A0A9E1ZXZ0-F1
#
_entry.id   AF-A0A9E1ZXZ0-F1
#
_cell.length_a   1.000
_cell.length_b   1.000
_cell.length_c   1.000
_cell.angle_alpha   90.00
_cell.angle_beta   90.00
_cell.angle_gamma   90.00
#
_symmetry.space_group_name_H-M   'P 1'
#
loop_
_entity.id
_entity.type
_entity.pdbx_description
1 polymer ?
#
loop_
_entity_poly.entity_id
_entity_poly.type
_entity_poly.pdbx_seq_one_letter_code
_entity_poly.pdbx_strand_id
1 'polypeptide(L)'
;GVIFLTLEDETGVANIIVWADKFEAYRRQVLRARLIRIHGRLQRQGIVTHIVAHRIEDLSERLEGLRVGSVLRVPSLRDASG
;
A
#
# COMPACT_ATOMS: atom_id res chain seq x y z
N GLY A 1 18.81 -9.28 -7.36
CA GLY A 1 18.07 -10.18 -6.46
C GLY A 1 16.57 -9.99 -6.63
N VAL A 2 15.76 -10.82 -5.98
CA VAL A 2 14.30 -10.69 -5.91
C VAL A 2 13.88 -10.62 -4.44
N ILE A 3 12.91 -9.77 -4.13
CA ILE A 3 12.31 -9.66 -2.81
C ILE A 3 10.84 -10.02 -2.94
N PHE A 4 10.32 -10.69 -1.92
CA PHE A 4 8.91 -10.99 -1.78
C PHE A 4 8.34 -10.17 -0.62
N LEU A 5 7.26 -9.43 -0.87
CA LEU A 5 6.39 -8.93 0.19
C LEU A 5 5.10 -9.75 0.21
N THR A 6 4.58 -9.98 1.41
CA THR A 6 3.25 -10.54 1.60
C THR A 6 2.31 -9.41 2.01
N LEU A 7 1.20 -9.25 1.30
CA LEU A 7 0.11 -8.36 1.65
C LEU A 7 -1.12 -9.20 1.98
N GLU A 8 -1.83 -8.79 3.02
CA GLU A 8 -3.08 -9.41 3.44
C GLU A 8 -4.16 -8.34 3.54
N ASP A 9 -5.35 -8.68 3.05
CA ASP A 9 -6.57 -7.90 3.21
C ASP A 9 -7.75 -8.83 3.50
N GLU A 10 -8.97 -8.29 3.56
CA GLU A 10 -10.19 -9.06 3.81
C GLU A 10 -10.50 -10.13 2.74
N THR A 11 -9.85 -10.06 1.57
CA THR A 11 -10.03 -11.00 0.45
C THR A 11 -9.00 -12.12 0.44
N GLY A 12 -7.89 -11.98 1.18
CA GLY A 12 -6.89 -13.03 1.36
C GLY A 12 -5.45 -12.51 1.24
N VAL A 13 -4.56 -13.40 0.78
CA VAL A 13 -3.11 -13.17 0.75
C VAL A 13 -2.62 -12.94 -0.69
N ALA A 14 -1.80 -11.90 -0.86
CA ALA A 14 -1.08 -11.59 -2.08
C ALA A 14 0.44 -11.60 -1.87
N ASN A 15 1.14 -12.39 -2.68
CA ASN A 15 2.59 -12.39 -2.76
C ASN A 15 3.06 -11.43 -3.86
N ILE A 16 3.72 -10.37 -3.44
CA ILE A 16 4.23 -9.31 -4.29
C ILE A 16 5.70 -9.59 -4.61
N ILE A 17 5.99 -9.74 -5.90
CA ILE A 17 7.33 -9.98 -6.43
C ILE A 17 7.95 -8.62 -6.78
N VAL A 18 9.04 -8.28 -6.12
CA VAL A 18 9.76 -7.02 -6.31
C VAL A 18 11.16 -7.31 -6.82
N TRP A 19 11.40 -6.97 -8.08
CA TRP A 19 12.72 -7.04 -8.69
C TRP A 19 13.67 -6.00 -8.08
N ALA A 20 14.99 -6.24 -8.17
CA ALA A 20 16.01 -5.41 -7.52
C ALA A 20 15.89 -3.92 -7.87
N ASP A 21 15.69 -3.59 -9.15
CA ASP A 21 15.53 -2.22 -9.64
C ASP A 21 14.34 -1.51 -8.96
N LYS A 22 13.23 -2.23 -8.79
CA LYS A 22 12.05 -1.71 -8.12
C LYS A 22 12.27 -1.62 -6.61
N PHE A 23 12.94 -2.59 -6.00
CA PHE A 23 13.25 -2.50 -4.58
C PHE A 23 14.15 -1.30 -4.27
N GLU A 24 15.16 -1.05 -5.09
CA GLU A 24 16.04 0.10 -4.94
C GLU A 24 15.26 1.41 -5.04
N ALA A 25 14.37 1.54 -6.03
CA ALA A 25 13.51 2.71 -6.20
C ALA A 25 12.50 2.91 -5.05
N TYR A 26 11.99 1.82 -4.46
CA TYR A 26 10.92 1.84 -3.47
C TYR A 26 11.36 1.33 -2.09
N ARG A 27 12.66 1.40 -1.78
CA ARG A 27 13.25 0.79 -0.58
C ARG A 27 12.57 1.23 0.71
N ARG A 28 12.21 2.52 0.82
CA ARG A 28 11.54 3.07 1.99
C ARG A 28 10.14 2.48 2.16
N GLN A 29 9.36 2.44 1.09
CA GLN A 29 8.00 1.91 1.06
C GLN A 29 8.01 0.43 1.44
N VAL A 30 8.91 -0.36 0.84
CA VAL A 30 9.04 -1.80 1.11
C VAL A 30 9.41 -2.09 2.57
N LEU A 31 10.27 -1.29 3.20
CA LEU A 31 10.79 -1.59 4.53
C LEU A 31 10.05 -0.91 5.69
N ARG A 32 9.29 0.17 5.44
CA ARG A 32 8.75 1.02 6.52
C ARG A 32 7.25 1.25 6.47
N ALA A 33 6.60 1.07 5.32
CA ALA A 33 5.19 1.37 5.21
C ALA A 33 4.34 0.33 5.96
N ARG A 34 3.31 0.82 6.64
CA ARG A 34 2.32 0.04 7.40
C ARG A 34 1.06 -0.23 6.58
N LEU A 35 0.81 0.60 5.57
CA LEU A 35 -0.21 0.39 4.55
C LEU A 35 0.41 0.71 3.20
N ILE A 36 0.29 -0.21 2.24
CA ILE A 36 0.90 -0.09 0.92
C ILE A 36 -0.14 -0.32 -0.16
N ARG A 37 -0.06 0.46 -1.25
CA ARG A 37 -0.75 0.15 -2.50
C ARG A 37 0.25 -0.35 -3.54
N ILE A 38 -0.04 -1.49 -4.16
CA ILE A 38 0.75 -2.07 -5.24
C ILE A 38 0.03 -1.88 -6.57
N HIS A 39 0.74 -1.32 -7.54
CA HIS A 39 0.36 -1.44 -8.96
C HIS A 39 1.31 -2.44 -9.60
N GLY A 40 0.76 -3.47 -10.23
CA GLY A 40 1.56 -4.54 -10.78
C GLY A 40 0.79 -5.41 -11.74
N ARG A 41 1.51 -6.34 -12.36
CA ARG A 41 0.92 -7.33 -13.26
C ARG A 41 0.55 -8.57 -12.46
N LEU A 42 -0.72 -8.95 -12.53
CA LEU A 42 -1.20 -10.24 -12.04
C LEU A 42 -0.52 -11.37 -12.85
N GLN A 43 0.15 -12.28 -12.15
CA GLN A 43 0.74 -13.48 -12.74
C GLN A 43 -0.09 -14.73 -12.46
N ARG A 44 -0.73 -14.78 -11.28
CA ARG A 44 -1.58 -15.90 -10.86
C ARG A 44 -2.67 -15.41 -9.91
N GLN A 45 -3.87 -15.95 -10.10
CA GLN A 45 -5.00 -15.80 -9.18
C GLN A 45 -5.43 -17.18 -8.67
N GLY A 46 -5.85 -17.26 -7.41
CA GLY A 46 -6.22 -18.52 -6.73
C GLY A 46 -6.14 -18.36 -5.22
N ILE A 47 -5.78 -19.43 -4.51
CA ILE A 47 -5.62 -19.43 -3.04
C ILE A 47 -4.61 -18.35 -2.59
N VAL A 48 -3.57 -18.13 -3.38
CA VAL A 48 -2.62 -17.03 -3.20
C VAL A 48 -2.49 -16.28 -4.50
N THR A 49 -2.63 -14.95 -4.42
CA THR A 49 -2.50 -14.06 -5.58
C THR A 49 -1.04 -13.67 -5.76
N HIS A 50 -0.51 -13.74 -6.98
CA HIS A 50 0.87 -13.32 -7.27
C HIS A 50 0.89 -12.10 -8.18
N ILE A 51 1.59 -11.05 -7.75
CA ILE A 51 1.66 -9.78 -8.47
C ILE A 51 3.12 -9.37 -8.63
N VAL A 52 3.54 -9.07 -9.85
CA VAL A 52 4.85 -8.45 -10.12
C VAL A 52 4.70 -6.93 -10.01
N ALA A 53 5.40 -6.31 -9.05
CA ALA A 53 5.24 -4.89 -8.76
C ALA A 53 5.91 -3.99 -9.81
N HIS A 54 5.20 -2.93 -10.21
CA HIS A 54 5.70 -1.85 -11.07
C HIS A 54 5.79 -0.51 -10.33
N ARG A 55 4.85 -0.25 -9.42
CA ARG A 55 4.81 0.94 -8.55
C ARG A 55 4.33 0.57 -7.16
N ILE A 56 4.96 1.18 -6.15
CA ILE A 56 4.67 0.96 -4.73
C ILE A 56 4.44 2.32 -4.08
N GLU A 57 3.31 2.47 -3.39
CA GLU A 57 2.93 3.70 -2.70
C GLU A 57 2.73 3.43 -1.22
N ASP A 58 3.32 4.29 -0.39
CA ASP A 58 3.08 4.30 1.05
C ASP A 58 1.80 5.07 1.35
N LEU A 59 0.83 4.40 1.95
CA LEU A 59 -0.45 4.95 2.37
C LEU A 59 -0.57 4.98 3.90
N SER A 60 0.53 4.82 4.64
CA SER A 60 0.53 4.75 6.11
C SER A 60 -0.11 5.98 6.77
N GLU A 61 -0.04 7.15 6.12
CA GLU A 61 -0.72 8.37 6.57
C GLU A 61 -2.24 8.20 6.69
N ARG A 62 -2.86 7.34 5.86
CA ARG A 62 -4.30 7.06 5.94
C ARG A 62 -4.70 6.32 7.20
N LEU A 63 -3.77 5.56 7.80
CA LEU A 63 -4.00 4.91 9.09
C LEU A 63 -4.02 5.91 10.24
N GLU A 64 -3.43 7.10 10.08
CA GLU A 64 -3.39 8.10 11.15
C GLU A 64 -4.75 8.72 11.42
N GLY A 65 -5.56 8.91 10.36
CA GLY A 65 -6.94 9.40 10.47
C GLY A 65 -7.94 8.35 10.99
N LEU A 66 -7.51 7.09 11.16
CA LEU A 66 -8.32 5.99 11.69
C LEU A 66 -7.96 5.64 13.14
N ARG A 67 -6.97 6.31 13.73
CA ARG A 67 -6.61 6.09 15.14
C ARG A 67 -7.80 6.49 16.02
N VAL A 68 -8.25 5.60 16.89
CA VAL A 68 -9.27 5.92 17.89
C VAL A 68 -8.73 7.08 18.75
N GLY A 69 -9.32 8.26 18.59
CA GLY A 69 -8.86 9.52 19.20
C GLY A 69 -8.37 10.59 18.21
N SER A 70 -8.20 10.31 16.91
CA SER A 70 -7.98 11.35 15.91
C SER A 70 -9.30 12.07 15.63
N VAL A 71 -9.37 13.36 15.97
CA VAL A 71 -10.45 14.23 15.50
C VAL A 71 -10.36 14.24 13.98
N LEU A 72 -11.29 13.57 13.30
CA LEU A 72 -11.46 13.72 11.86
C LEU A 72 -11.65 15.22 11.62
N ARG A 73 -10.66 15.87 11.00
CA ARG A 73 -10.80 17.25 10.55
C ARG A 73 -11.79 17.22 9.39
N VAL A 74 -13.07 17.26 9.73
CA VAL A 74 -14.14 17.50 8.76
C VAL A 74 -13.93 18.94 8.29
N PRO A 75 -13.66 19.19 6.99
CA PRO A 75 -13.59 20.55 6.46
C PRO A 75 -14.90 21.26 6.82
N SER A 76 -14.80 22.44 7.42
CA SER A 76 -16.02 23.13 7.83
C SER A 76 -16.71 23.65 6.58
N LEU A 77 -18.04 23.56 6.52
CA LEU A 77 -18.83 24.12 5.41
C LEU A 77 -18.65 25.64 5.22
N ARG A 78 -17.93 26.33 6.12
CA ARG A 78 -17.54 27.74 5.96
C ARG A 78 -16.37 27.94 5.00
N ASP A 79 -15.65 26.89 4.66
CA ASP A 79 -14.50 26.94 3.75
C ASP A 79 -14.95 26.89 2.27
N ALA A 80 -16.24 26.67 2.00
CA ALA A 80 -16.83 26.51 0.67
C ALA A 80 -17.66 27.72 0.20
N SER A 81 -17.58 28.85 0.90
CA SER A 81 -18.29 30.09 0.55
C SER A 81 -17.29 31.23 0.37
N GLY A 82 -16.41 31.06 -0.62
CA GLY A 82 -15.80 32.20 -1.32
C GLY A 82 -16.73 32.67 -2.44
#